data_AF-A0A416ZK79-F1
#
_entry.id   AF-A0A416ZK79-F1
#
_cell.length_a   1.000
_cell.length_b   1.000
_cell.length_c   1.000
_cell.angle_alpha   90.00
_cell.angle_beta   90.00
_cell.angle_gamma   90.00
#
_symmetry.space_group_name_H-M   'P 1'
#
loop_
_entity.id
_entity.type
_entity.pdbx_description
1 polymer ?
#
loop_
_entity_poly.entity_id
_entity_poly.type
_entity_poly.pdbx_seq_one_letter_code
_entity_poly.pdbx_strand_id
1 'polypeptide(L)'
;MSKKKGEGLKSFNRGFNVPDTYIIIFFVVVIAAVMTFLVPKGYYETEDVTYLMNGVEKTRTVIKDGSFQYLTDAAGKPVTEGVALFSGDGGTGFFNYMYNGIISSSAIEIIAFLMVVGGAFGIMIRTGAVEAGLIGLIRKAKGAEKLLIPVLFVLFSLGGAVFGMGEEALPFTMILCPLFVAVGYDTVIAVLVTYVATQIGFGSSWMNPFSVGIAQGIAGVDVFSGAGFRMVMWVVFTALGCGMTMFYAAKVKKTPEISVAYESDQYFRDQNEKTGIDEGHSFGIGHILVLVTLAVTVVWVIWGVMAKGYYMAEIATQFFIMGIVAGVIGVIFHLNDMKVNDIAVSFKDGAKDLIGAALVVAMAQGIMQVLGGSDPTTPTVINTIMYGISQALAGLSGAAAAVLMYVFQSVFNFFVVSGSGQAAITMPIMAPLADLLGVSRQTSVLAFQLGDAFTNLIVPTSGCLIGSLAIAKIEWSNWIKFMWKFLGILMIGAVITILIAVAIGF
;
A
#
# COMPACT_ATOMS: atom_id res chain seq x y z
N MET A 1 25.53 2.58 50.33
CA MET A 1 25.26 4.03 50.28
C MET A 1 24.68 4.37 48.91
N SER A 2 23.39 4.68 48.89
CA SER A 2 22.60 5.06 47.72
C SER A 2 23.04 6.43 47.19
N LYS A 3 23.28 6.53 45.88
CA LYS A 3 23.35 7.81 45.17
C LYS A 3 22.14 7.92 44.24
N LYS A 4 21.04 8.42 44.81
CA LYS A 4 20.01 9.16 44.07
C LYS A 4 20.64 10.42 43.48
N LYS A 5 20.62 10.58 42.16
CA LYS A 5 20.76 11.87 41.47
C LYS A 5 20.08 11.77 40.11
N GLY A 6 19.06 12.61 39.89
CA GLY A 6 18.55 12.89 38.55
C GLY A 6 17.04 12.97 38.37
N GLU A 7 16.22 13.01 39.43
CA GLU A 7 14.84 13.52 39.29
C GLU A 7 14.91 15.05 39.25
N GLY A 8 14.88 15.63 38.05
CA GLY A 8 14.87 17.08 37.89
C GLY A 8 14.69 17.45 36.42
N LEU A 9 13.53 18.05 36.13
CA LEU A 9 13.08 18.60 34.84
C LEU A 9 12.58 17.58 33.80
N LYS A 10 11.41 16.97 34.09
CA LYS A 10 10.46 16.63 33.01
C LYS A 10 10.13 17.94 32.29
N SER A 11 10.75 18.15 31.12
CA SER A 11 10.52 19.31 30.29
C SER A 11 9.02 19.43 29.99
N PHE A 12 8.48 20.62 30.20
CA PHE A 12 7.11 21.00 29.87
C PHE A 12 6.94 21.26 28.36
N ASN A 13 7.56 20.43 27.52
CA ASN A 13 7.21 20.36 26.11
C ASN A 13 6.09 19.33 25.96
N ARG A 14 4.85 19.73 26.29
CA ARG A 14 3.68 19.09 25.67
C ARG A 14 3.64 19.54 24.22
N GLY A 15 4.61 19.04 23.44
CA GLY A 15 4.51 19.05 21.99
C GLY A 15 3.23 18.31 21.62
N PHE A 16 2.56 18.78 20.57
CA PHE A 16 1.40 18.11 20.01
C PHE A 16 1.79 16.66 19.69
N ASN A 17 1.36 15.72 20.55
CA ASN A 17 1.51 14.30 20.26
C ASN A 17 0.51 13.98 19.16
N VAL A 18 1.04 13.63 17.99
CA VAL A 18 0.20 13.20 16.87
C VAL A 18 -0.60 11.98 17.32
N PRO A 19 -1.94 11.96 17.15
CA PRO A 19 -2.78 10.87 17.59
C PRO A 19 -2.40 9.53 16.95
N ASP A 20 -2.79 8.43 17.61
CA ASP A 20 -2.69 7.07 17.08
C ASP A 20 -3.45 6.92 15.76
N THR A 21 -2.99 6.03 14.88
CA THR A 21 -3.62 5.77 13.56
C THR A 21 -5.11 5.45 13.68
N TYR A 22 -5.53 4.71 14.70
CA TYR A 22 -6.94 4.37 14.92
C TYR A 22 -7.76 5.61 15.29
N ILE A 23 -7.18 6.52 16.07
CA ILE A 23 -7.83 7.78 16.44
C ILE A 23 -8.00 8.66 15.19
N ILE A 24 -6.97 8.72 14.34
CA ILE A 24 -7.01 9.48 13.09
C ILE A 24 -8.12 8.94 12.18
N ILE A 25 -8.15 7.63 11.95
CA ILE A 25 -9.18 7.00 11.11
C ILE A 25 -10.56 7.18 11.72
N PHE A 26 -10.72 7.09 13.05
CA PHE A 26 -11.98 7.37 13.70
C PHE A 26 -12.49 8.81 13.43
N PHE A 27 -11.61 9.81 13.47
CA PHE A 27 -11.99 11.18 13.08
C PHE A 27 -12.39 11.28 11.61
N VAL A 28 -11.75 10.52 10.72
CA VAL A 28 -12.17 10.43 9.31
C VAL A 28 -13.58 9.84 9.19
N VAL A 29 -13.90 8.80 9.97
CA VAL A 29 -15.25 8.21 10.02
C VAL A 29 -16.27 9.24 10.51
N VAL A 30 -15.91 10.07 11.51
CA VAL A 30 -16.76 11.17 11.98
C VAL A 30 -17.03 12.18 10.87
N ILE A 31 -15.99 12.60 10.15
CA ILE A 31 -16.15 13.52 9.01
C ILE A 31 -17.03 12.89 7.92
N ALA A 32 -16.78 11.62 7.58
CA ALA A 32 -17.59 10.87 6.62
C ALA A 32 -19.06 10.80 7.04
N ALA A 33 -19.33 10.50 8.30
CA ALA A 33 -20.68 10.50 8.85
C ALA A 33 -21.33 11.89 8.75
N VAL A 34 -20.63 12.96 9.12
CA VAL A 34 -21.14 14.34 8.98
C VAL A 34 -21.46 14.67 7.52
N MET A 35 -20.61 14.26 6.57
CA MET A 35 -20.85 14.47 5.13
C MET A 35 -22.17 13.86 4.67
N THR A 36 -22.61 12.73 5.24
CA THR A 36 -23.91 12.12 4.89
C THR A 36 -25.12 12.98 5.22
N PHE A 37 -25.00 13.92 6.17
CA PHE A 37 -26.07 14.88 6.49
C PHE A 37 -26.05 16.12 5.57
N LEU A 38 -24.92 16.39 4.92
CA LEU A 38 -24.70 17.61 4.15
C LEU A 38 -24.80 17.39 2.64
N VAL A 39 -24.45 16.19 2.18
CA VAL A 39 -24.34 15.86 0.76
C VAL A 39 -25.48 14.91 0.38
N PRO A 40 -26.31 15.25 -0.62
CA PRO A 40 -27.39 14.37 -1.05
C PRO A 40 -26.83 13.10 -1.71
N LYS A 41 -27.59 12.00 -1.63
CA LYS A 41 -27.23 10.75 -2.29
C LYS A 41 -27.49 10.86 -3.80
N GLY A 42 -26.56 10.36 -4.59
CA GLY A 42 -26.66 10.34 -6.04
C GLY A 42 -26.24 8.99 -6.61
N TYR A 43 -26.68 8.70 -7.83
CA TYR A 43 -26.37 7.46 -8.54
C TYR A 43 -26.22 7.73 -10.03
N TYR A 44 -25.69 6.75 -10.74
CA TYR A 44 -25.47 6.78 -12.18
C TYR A 44 -26.20 5.62 -12.86
N GLU A 45 -26.50 5.78 -14.13
CA GLU A 45 -26.81 4.64 -15.00
C GLU A 45 -25.50 4.03 -15.52
N THR A 46 -25.51 2.73 -15.78
CA THR A 46 -24.39 2.05 -16.42
C THR A 46 -24.74 1.57 -17.82
N GLU A 47 -23.73 1.45 -18.67
CA GLU A 47 -23.83 0.86 -20.00
C GLU A 47 -22.66 -0.09 -20.26
N ASP A 48 -22.89 -1.09 -21.10
CA ASP A 48 -21.87 -2.05 -21.49
C ASP A 48 -21.07 -1.52 -22.69
N VAL A 49 -19.79 -1.29 -22.49
CA VAL A 49 -18.85 -0.91 -23.55
C VAL A 49 -18.03 -2.12 -23.96
N THR A 50 -18.12 -2.47 -25.24
CA THR A 50 -17.32 -3.53 -25.85
C THR A 50 -16.07 -2.93 -26.49
N TYR A 51 -14.90 -3.47 -26.14
CA TYR A 51 -13.62 -3.07 -26.71
C TYR A 51 -12.81 -4.32 -27.12
N LEU A 52 -11.93 -4.15 -28.10
CA LEU A 52 -11.06 -5.23 -28.58
C LEU A 52 -9.80 -5.28 -27.72
N MET A 53 -9.56 -6.40 -27.07
CA MET A 53 -8.32 -6.67 -26.33
C MET A 53 -7.62 -7.86 -26.98
N ASN A 54 -6.49 -7.62 -27.66
CA ASN A 54 -5.74 -8.65 -28.41
C ASN A 54 -6.59 -9.38 -29.48
N GLY A 55 -7.47 -8.65 -30.18
CA GLY A 55 -8.37 -9.24 -31.19
C GLY A 55 -9.55 -10.04 -30.63
N VAL A 56 -9.75 -10.03 -29.31
CA VAL A 56 -10.91 -10.63 -28.62
C VAL A 56 -11.81 -9.52 -28.12
N GLU A 57 -13.10 -9.57 -28.46
CA GLU A 57 -14.10 -8.66 -27.90
C GLU A 57 -14.26 -8.92 -26.38
N LYS A 58 -14.08 -7.87 -25.59
CA LYS A 58 -14.39 -7.86 -24.17
C LYS A 58 -15.42 -6.79 -23.88
N THR A 59 -16.42 -7.13 -23.10
CA THR A 59 -17.45 -6.21 -22.64
C THR A 59 -17.16 -5.81 -21.20
N ARG A 60 -17.26 -4.52 -20.88
CA ARG A 60 -17.23 -4.00 -19.51
C ARG A 60 -18.38 -3.04 -19.29
N THR A 61 -19.03 -3.18 -18.14
CA THR A 61 -20.01 -2.23 -17.63
C THR A 61 -19.30 -0.98 -17.12
N VAL A 62 -19.65 0.19 -17.63
CA VAL A 62 -19.12 1.50 -17.25
C VAL A 62 -20.26 2.46 -16.96
N ILE A 63 -19.97 3.58 -16.30
CA ILE A 63 -20.94 4.67 -16.08
C ILE A 63 -21.28 5.33 -17.42
N LYS A 64 -22.57 5.49 -17.69
CA LYS A 64 -23.09 6.20 -18.84
C LYS A 64 -22.91 7.71 -18.65
N ASP A 65 -22.37 8.40 -19.65
CA ASP A 65 -22.11 9.84 -19.54
C ASP A 65 -23.40 10.65 -19.35
N GLY A 66 -23.31 11.73 -18.55
CA GLY A 66 -24.45 12.59 -18.21
C GLY A 66 -25.58 11.92 -17.42
N SER A 67 -25.42 10.65 -17.00
CA SER A 67 -26.50 9.87 -16.36
C SER A 67 -26.71 10.15 -14.87
N PHE A 68 -25.94 11.05 -14.28
CA PHE A 68 -26.01 11.33 -12.85
C PHE A 68 -27.41 11.81 -12.44
N GLN A 69 -27.97 11.18 -11.43
CA GLN A 69 -29.27 11.49 -10.86
C GLN A 69 -29.16 11.59 -9.34
N TYR A 70 -29.81 12.61 -8.77
CA TYR A 70 -30.02 12.66 -7.32
C TYR A 70 -31.12 11.68 -6.94
N LEU A 71 -30.95 10.99 -5.82
CA LEU A 71 -32.08 10.33 -5.17
C LEU A 71 -33.04 11.42 -4.69
N THR A 72 -34.29 11.39 -5.12
CA THR A 72 -35.31 12.37 -4.73
C THR A 72 -36.39 11.76 -3.85
N ASP A 73 -36.88 12.54 -2.89
CA ASP A 73 -38.05 12.16 -2.09
C ASP A 73 -39.36 12.27 -2.89
N ALA A 74 -40.49 11.93 -2.27
CA ALA A 74 -41.82 12.02 -2.89
C ALA A 74 -42.22 13.46 -3.32
N ALA A 75 -41.50 14.49 -2.86
CA ALA A 75 -41.67 15.89 -3.23
C ALA A 75 -40.67 16.35 -4.31
N GLY A 76 -39.83 15.45 -4.83
CA GLY A 76 -38.82 15.76 -5.85
C GLY A 76 -37.57 16.46 -5.32
N LYS A 77 -37.34 16.49 -4.00
CA LYS A 77 -36.16 17.11 -3.40
C LYS A 77 -35.03 16.08 -3.22
N PRO A 78 -33.75 16.45 -3.45
CA PRO A 78 -32.62 15.58 -3.20
C PRO A 78 -32.60 15.08 -1.75
N VAL A 79 -32.46 13.77 -1.58
CA VAL A 79 -32.42 13.09 -0.28
C VAL A 79 -31.04 13.23 0.33
N THR A 80 -30.95 13.98 1.43
CA THR A 80 -29.83 13.96 2.37
C THR A 80 -30.23 13.10 3.55
N GLU A 81 -29.83 11.84 3.54
CA GLU A 81 -30.09 10.90 4.63
C GLU A 81 -28.78 10.62 5.35
N GLY A 82 -28.69 11.16 6.56
CA GLY A 82 -27.53 10.95 7.41
C GLY A 82 -27.44 9.50 7.89
N VAL A 83 -26.22 9.00 8.01
CA VAL A 83 -25.96 7.66 8.54
C VAL A 83 -26.53 7.54 9.95
N ALA A 84 -27.24 6.43 10.23
CA ALA A 84 -27.73 6.14 11.57
C ALA A 84 -26.55 5.99 12.55
N LEU A 85 -26.72 6.36 13.82
CA LEU A 85 -25.67 6.11 14.82
C LEU A 85 -25.39 4.61 14.98
N PHE A 86 -26.45 3.80 14.95
CA PHE A 86 -26.41 2.34 15.04
C PHE A 86 -27.50 1.75 14.14
N SER A 87 -27.16 0.69 13.40
CA SER A 87 -28.10 -0.06 12.55
C SER A 87 -28.29 -1.45 13.15
N GLY A 88 -29.50 -1.76 13.62
CA GLY A 88 -29.85 -3.06 14.21
C GLY A 88 -30.36 -4.11 13.20
N ASP A 89 -30.58 -3.69 11.96
CA ASP A 89 -31.14 -4.46 10.84
C ASP A 89 -30.06 -5.06 9.92
N GLY A 90 -28.78 -4.93 10.29
CA GLY A 90 -27.65 -5.33 9.45
C GLY A 90 -27.23 -4.27 8.42
N GLY A 91 -27.86 -3.10 8.41
CA GLY A 91 -27.42 -1.95 7.63
C GLY A 91 -26.13 -1.30 8.16
N THR A 92 -25.73 -0.19 7.54
CA THR A 92 -24.55 0.56 7.97
C THR A 92 -24.93 1.71 8.90
N GLY A 93 -24.40 1.66 10.12
CA GLY A 93 -24.42 2.74 11.09
C GLY A 93 -23.02 3.25 11.40
N PHE A 94 -22.93 4.46 11.95
CA PHE A 94 -21.67 5.08 12.38
C PHE A 94 -20.89 4.18 13.34
N PHE A 95 -21.52 3.57 14.35
CA PHE A 95 -20.84 2.66 15.27
C PHE A 95 -20.68 1.23 14.73
N ASN A 96 -21.47 0.84 13.73
CA ASN A 96 -21.33 -0.47 13.06
C ASN A 96 -20.17 -0.50 12.05
N TYR A 97 -19.58 0.66 11.71
CA TYR A 97 -18.58 0.79 10.64
C TYR A 97 -17.40 -0.19 10.77
N MET A 98 -16.94 -0.46 12.00
CA MET A 98 -15.82 -1.38 12.25
C MET A 98 -16.21 -2.81 11.82
N TYR A 99 -17.36 -3.30 12.28
CA TYR A 99 -17.82 -4.64 11.94
C TYR A 99 -18.09 -4.76 10.44
N ASN A 100 -18.85 -3.82 9.87
CA ASN A 100 -19.16 -3.80 8.44
C ASN A 100 -17.90 -3.66 7.58
N GLY A 101 -16.91 -2.94 8.08
CA GLY A 101 -15.57 -2.83 7.51
C GLY A 101 -14.85 -4.18 7.48
N ILE A 102 -14.78 -4.90 8.61
CA ILE A 102 -14.15 -6.23 8.69
C ILE A 102 -14.79 -7.22 7.72
N ILE A 103 -16.13 -7.28 7.67
CA ILE A 103 -16.85 -8.26 6.86
C ILE A 103 -17.02 -7.83 5.40
N SER A 104 -16.56 -6.64 5.02
CA SER A 104 -16.56 -6.21 3.63
C SER A 104 -15.70 -7.15 2.79
N SER A 105 -16.16 -7.48 1.58
CA SER A 105 -15.49 -8.44 0.70
C SER A 105 -14.03 -8.06 0.42
N SER A 106 -13.76 -6.77 0.26
CA SER A 106 -12.40 -6.24 0.07
C SER A 106 -11.53 -6.33 1.32
N ALA A 107 -12.05 -6.00 2.51
CA ALA A 107 -11.26 -6.06 3.74
C ALA A 107 -10.94 -7.49 4.15
N ILE A 108 -11.91 -8.40 4.08
CA ILE A 108 -11.75 -9.76 4.63
C ILE A 108 -10.65 -10.53 3.91
N GLU A 109 -10.51 -10.33 2.60
CA GLU A 109 -9.43 -10.90 1.79
C GLU A 109 -8.06 -10.37 2.23
N ILE A 110 -7.92 -9.05 2.42
CA ILE A 110 -6.67 -8.43 2.87
C ILE A 110 -6.33 -8.84 4.31
N ILE A 111 -7.31 -8.85 5.21
CA ILE A 111 -7.14 -9.26 6.61
C ILE A 111 -6.69 -10.72 6.67
N ALA A 112 -7.34 -11.61 5.91
CA ALA A 112 -6.95 -13.01 5.84
C ALA A 112 -5.53 -13.17 5.28
N PHE A 113 -5.20 -12.44 4.21
CA PHE A 113 -3.86 -12.43 3.63
C PHE A 113 -2.80 -12.03 4.66
N LEU A 114 -2.99 -10.89 5.34
CA LEU A 114 -2.06 -10.41 6.37
C LEU A 114 -1.88 -11.43 7.48
N MET A 115 -2.97 -11.98 8.03
CA MET A 115 -2.90 -12.93 9.14
C MET A 115 -2.18 -14.23 8.75
N VAL A 116 -2.45 -14.76 7.56
CA VAL A 116 -1.83 -16.02 7.08
C VAL A 116 -0.35 -15.80 6.76
N VAL A 117 -0.01 -14.74 6.05
CA VAL A 117 1.37 -14.43 5.67
C VAL A 117 2.19 -14.07 6.91
N GLY A 118 1.67 -13.22 7.80
CA GLY A 118 2.31 -12.88 9.07
C GLY A 118 2.61 -14.12 9.92
N GLY A 119 1.63 -15.01 10.06
CA GLY A 119 1.84 -16.26 10.78
C GLY A 119 2.87 -17.18 10.12
N ALA A 120 2.84 -17.32 8.80
CA ALA A 120 3.83 -18.11 8.07
C ALA A 120 5.26 -17.59 8.25
N PHE A 121 5.43 -16.26 8.20
CA PHE A 121 6.72 -15.63 8.46
C PHE A 121 7.13 -15.71 9.93
N GLY A 122 6.18 -15.67 10.87
CA GLY A 122 6.45 -15.95 12.29
C GLY A 122 7.11 -17.31 12.48
N ILE A 123 6.61 -18.36 11.81
CA ILE A 123 7.24 -19.69 11.82
C ILE A 123 8.64 -19.64 11.21
N MET A 124 8.80 -19.00 10.05
CA MET A 124 10.08 -18.89 9.36
C MET A 124 11.15 -18.18 10.20
N ILE A 125 10.81 -17.05 10.81
CA ILE A 125 11.69 -16.27 11.69
C ILE A 125 12.08 -17.09 12.93
N ARG A 126 11.14 -17.85 13.52
CA ARG A 126 11.42 -18.74 14.66
C ARG A 126 12.56 -19.74 14.37
N THR A 127 12.76 -20.14 13.11
CA THR A 127 13.83 -21.06 12.71
C THR A 127 15.24 -20.49 12.83
N GLY A 128 15.43 -19.17 12.93
CA GLY A 128 16.76 -18.56 12.94
C GLY A 128 17.48 -18.56 11.58
N ALA A 129 16.88 -19.13 10.54
CA ALA A 129 17.53 -19.29 9.23
C ALA A 129 17.65 -17.97 8.47
N VAL A 130 16.68 -17.07 8.64
CA VAL A 130 16.73 -15.73 8.05
C VAL A 130 17.91 -14.98 8.67
N GLU A 131 17.99 -14.93 9.99
CA GLU A 131 19.05 -14.27 10.75
C GLU A 131 20.43 -14.84 10.41
N ALA A 132 20.57 -16.17 10.39
CA ALA A 132 21.83 -16.83 10.05
C ALA A 132 22.26 -16.56 8.59
N GLY A 133 21.29 -16.52 7.66
CA GLY A 133 21.52 -16.11 6.27
C GLY A 133 21.93 -14.65 6.15
N LEU A 134 21.29 -13.75 6.91
CA LEU A 134 21.60 -12.33 6.96
C LEU A 134 23.03 -12.10 7.47
N ILE A 135 23.46 -12.76 8.56
CA ILE A 135 24.85 -12.67 9.06
C ILE A 135 25.86 -13.08 7.98
N GLY A 136 25.57 -14.16 7.24
CA GLY A 136 26.39 -14.61 6.11
C GLY A 136 26.47 -13.57 4.99
N LEU A 137 25.34 -12.95 4.64
CA LEU A 137 25.26 -11.87 3.65
C LEU A 137 26.01 -10.63 4.14
N ILE A 138 25.84 -10.19 5.38
CA ILE A 138 26.51 -9.04 5.98
C ILE A 138 28.03 -9.20 5.95
N ARG A 139 28.54 -10.38 6.34
CA ARG A 139 29.99 -10.69 6.29
C ARG A 139 30.54 -10.59 4.87
N LYS A 140 29.76 -11.02 3.88
CA LYS A 140 30.14 -10.98 2.45
C LYS A 140 29.88 -9.62 1.79
N ALA A 141 28.98 -8.82 2.37
CA ALA A 141 28.56 -7.50 1.87
C ALA A 141 29.35 -6.33 2.47
N LYS A 142 30.32 -6.56 3.36
CA LYS A 142 31.24 -5.51 3.86
C LYS A 142 31.86 -4.76 2.67
N GLY A 143 31.46 -3.48 2.52
CA GLY A 143 31.87 -2.61 1.41
C GLY A 143 30.89 -2.53 0.22
N ALA A 144 29.99 -3.49 0.06
CA ALA A 144 28.93 -3.52 -0.97
C ALA A 144 27.56 -3.01 -0.46
N GLU A 145 27.45 -2.64 0.82
CA GLU A 145 26.25 -2.06 1.45
C GLU A 145 25.66 -0.87 0.65
N LYS A 146 26.50 -0.12 -0.05
CA LYS A 146 26.08 1.01 -0.91
C LYS A 146 25.36 0.56 -2.18
N LEU A 147 25.59 -0.66 -2.65
CA LEU A 147 24.91 -1.25 -3.81
C LEU A 147 23.62 -1.98 -3.43
N LEU A 148 23.46 -2.35 -2.16
CA LEU A 148 22.26 -3.03 -1.69
C LEU A 148 21.00 -2.19 -1.91
N ILE A 149 21.05 -0.90 -1.53
CA ILE A 149 19.90 0.01 -1.68
C ILE A 149 19.53 0.17 -3.16
N PRO A 150 20.41 0.56 -4.10
CA PRO A 150 20.03 0.73 -5.50
C PRO A 150 19.52 -0.56 -6.16
N VAL A 151 20.15 -1.70 -5.88
CA VAL A 151 19.72 -2.98 -6.47
C VAL A 151 18.34 -3.35 -5.97
N LEU A 152 18.10 -3.32 -4.65
CA LEU A 152 16.80 -3.65 -4.09
C LEU A 152 15.73 -2.65 -4.57
N PHE A 153 16.03 -1.35 -4.54
CA PHE A 153 15.07 -0.33 -4.96
C PHE A 153 14.63 -0.52 -6.41
N VAL A 154 15.56 -0.79 -7.32
CA VAL A 154 15.22 -1.06 -8.73
C VAL A 154 14.42 -2.35 -8.86
N LEU A 155 14.76 -3.42 -8.13
CA LEU A 155 14.04 -4.70 -8.19
C LEU A 155 12.60 -4.58 -7.66
N PHE A 156 12.38 -3.94 -6.50
CA PHE A 156 11.05 -3.72 -5.95
C PHE A 156 10.24 -2.75 -6.81
N SER A 157 10.87 -1.69 -7.33
CA SER A 157 10.20 -0.80 -8.27
C SER A 157 9.81 -1.50 -9.57
N LEU A 158 10.68 -2.37 -10.11
CA LEU A 158 10.32 -3.20 -11.24
C LEU A 158 9.15 -4.13 -10.89
N GLY A 159 9.14 -4.69 -9.68
CA GLY A 159 8.05 -5.52 -9.18
C GLY A 159 6.71 -4.78 -9.16
N GLY A 160 6.69 -3.55 -8.68
CA GLY A 160 5.51 -2.68 -8.72
C GLY A 160 5.09 -2.32 -10.15
N ALA A 161 6.04 -2.03 -11.03
CA ALA A 161 5.76 -1.61 -12.40
C ALA A 161 5.25 -2.74 -13.29
N VAL A 162 5.73 -3.97 -13.10
CA VAL A 162 5.43 -5.12 -13.95
C VAL A 162 4.28 -5.93 -13.39
N PHE A 163 4.29 -6.21 -12.09
CA PHE A 163 3.33 -7.12 -11.46
C PHE A 163 2.26 -6.40 -10.65
N GLY A 164 2.43 -5.10 -10.37
CA GLY A 164 1.58 -4.40 -9.40
C GLY A 164 1.85 -4.81 -7.97
N MET A 165 3.06 -5.30 -7.69
CA MET A 165 3.47 -5.79 -6.38
C MET A 165 3.24 -4.74 -5.29
N GLY A 166 2.49 -5.08 -4.25
CA GLY A 166 2.19 -4.19 -3.13
C GLY A 166 2.30 -4.95 -1.82
N GLU A 167 1.38 -5.89 -1.63
CA GLU A 167 1.23 -6.76 -0.49
C GLU A 167 2.39 -7.76 -0.38
N GLU A 168 2.93 -8.20 -1.51
CA GLU A 168 4.05 -9.14 -1.55
C GLU A 168 5.37 -8.51 -1.06
N ALA A 169 5.42 -7.18 -0.89
CA ALA A 169 6.57 -6.48 -0.29
C ALA A 169 6.64 -6.64 1.24
N LEU A 170 5.55 -7.01 1.91
CA LEU A 170 5.49 -7.18 3.36
C LEU A 170 6.46 -8.27 3.87
N PRO A 171 6.47 -9.50 3.30
CA PRO A 171 7.52 -10.50 3.52
C PRO A 171 8.95 -9.96 3.52
N PHE A 172 9.28 -9.19 2.49
CA PHE A 172 10.64 -8.70 2.33
C PHE A 172 10.96 -7.62 3.35
N THR A 173 9.98 -6.82 3.77
CA THR A 173 10.14 -5.84 4.85
C THR A 173 10.51 -6.54 6.16
N MET A 174 9.90 -7.69 6.48
CA MET A 174 10.23 -8.48 7.67
C MET A 174 11.69 -8.93 7.69
N ILE A 175 12.23 -9.29 6.52
CA ILE A 175 13.63 -9.75 6.37
C ILE A 175 14.59 -8.57 6.34
N LEU A 176 14.24 -7.49 5.65
CA LEU A 176 15.15 -6.38 5.38
C LEU A 176 15.28 -5.42 6.57
N CYS A 177 14.26 -5.28 7.43
CA CYS A 177 14.37 -4.49 8.65
C CYS A 177 15.56 -4.87 9.54
N PRO A 178 15.68 -6.13 10.02
CA PRO A 178 16.82 -6.53 10.84
C PRO A 178 18.14 -6.45 10.08
N LEU A 179 18.15 -6.72 8.77
CA LEU A 179 19.35 -6.58 7.92
C LEU A 179 19.86 -5.14 7.87
N PHE A 180 18.99 -4.18 7.54
CA PHE A 180 19.39 -2.78 7.43
C PHE A 180 19.90 -2.25 8.77
N VAL A 181 19.23 -2.59 9.87
CA VAL A 181 19.70 -2.25 11.22
C VAL A 181 21.07 -2.88 11.52
N ALA A 182 21.26 -4.16 11.16
CA ALA A 182 22.52 -4.87 11.39
C ALA A 182 23.70 -4.28 10.60
N VAL A 183 23.47 -3.78 9.39
CA VAL A 183 24.48 -3.05 8.62
C VAL A 183 24.56 -1.57 8.98
N GLY A 184 23.92 -1.09 10.05
CA GLY A 184 24.03 0.30 10.52
C GLY A 184 23.24 1.34 9.71
N TYR A 185 22.21 0.89 9.00
CA TYR A 185 21.12 1.73 8.50
C TYR A 185 19.93 1.65 9.47
N ASP A 186 18.74 2.11 9.07
CA ASP A 186 17.51 2.08 9.87
C ASP A 186 16.40 1.30 9.16
N THR A 187 15.30 1.04 9.88
CA THR A 187 14.12 0.39 9.31
C THR A 187 13.36 1.27 8.31
N VAL A 188 13.53 2.59 8.37
CA VAL A 188 12.97 3.52 7.35
C VAL A 188 13.51 3.18 5.97
N ILE A 189 14.81 2.89 5.85
CA ILE A 189 15.42 2.46 4.58
C ILE A 189 14.83 1.13 4.11
N ALA A 190 14.54 0.19 5.03
CA ALA A 190 13.88 -1.06 4.66
C ALA A 190 12.52 -0.79 3.97
N VAL A 191 11.66 0.05 4.58
CA VAL A 191 10.37 0.46 4.01
C VAL A 191 10.54 1.23 2.70
N LEU A 192 11.58 2.06 2.59
CA LEU A 192 11.87 2.80 1.35
C LEU A 192 12.23 1.87 0.18
N VAL A 193 13.09 0.89 0.42
CA VAL A 193 13.53 -0.02 -0.66
C VAL A 193 12.52 -1.12 -0.97
N THR A 194 11.60 -1.43 -0.05
CA THR A 194 10.49 -2.36 -0.29
C THR A 194 9.25 -1.59 -0.76
N TYR A 195 8.42 -1.14 0.18
CA TYR A 195 7.09 -0.59 -0.08
C TYR A 195 7.12 0.68 -0.93
N VAL A 196 7.97 1.67 -0.60
CA VAL A 196 8.00 2.92 -1.37
C VAL A 196 8.51 2.68 -2.79
N ALA A 197 9.53 1.83 -2.96
CA ALA A 197 10.01 1.44 -4.26
C ALA A 197 8.91 0.75 -5.08
N THR A 198 8.16 -0.19 -4.50
CA THR A 198 7.05 -0.83 -5.22
C THR A 198 5.97 0.17 -5.61
N GLN A 199 5.57 1.09 -4.73
CA GLN A 199 4.59 2.13 -5.06
C GLN A 199 5.08 3.09 -6.15
N ILE A 200 6.36 3.47 -6.15
CA ILE A 200 6.95 4.24 -7.25
C ILE A 200 6.85 3.47 -8.56
N GLY A 201 7.17 2.18 -8.53
CA GLY A 201 7.01 1.28 -9.67
C GLY A 201 5.58 1.21 -10.17
N PHE A 202 4.65 0.99 -9.25
CA PHE A 202 3.22 0.90 -9.50
C PHE A 202 2.68 2.17 -10.18
N GLY A 203 3.00 3.35 -9.65
CA GLY A 203 2.54 4.63 -10.19
C GLY A 203 3.15 5.00 -11.53
N SER A 204 4.35 4.49 -11.82
CA SER A 204 5.05 4.71 -13.08
C SER A 204 4.95 3.54 -14.06
N SER A 205 4.03 2.61 -13.82
CA SER A 205 3.90 1.35 -14.55
C SER A 205 3.56 1.52 -16.04
N TRP A 206 4.10 0.61 -16.86
CA TRP A 206 3.69 0.40 -18.26
C TRP A 206 2.95 -0.92 -18.51
N MET A 207 2.88 -1.82 -17.52
CA MET A 207 2.42 -3.21 -17.72
C MET A 207 1.62 -3.80 -16.56
N ASN A 208 1.42 -3.07 -15.46
CA ASN A 208 0.69 -3.57 -14.30
C ASN A 208 -0.76 -3.90 -14.70
N PRO A 209 -1.16 -5.20 -14.66
CA PRO A 209 -2.47 -5.62 -15.13
C PRO A 209 -3.60 -5.25 -14.15
N PHE A 210 -3.26 -4.93 -12.90
CA PHE A 210 -4.21 -4.64 -11.82
C PHE A 210 -4.50 -3.14 -11.63
N SER A 211 -3.74 -2.28 -12.29
CA SER A 211 -3.92 -0.82 -12.22
C SER A 211 -4.04 -0.22 -13.62
N VAL A 212 -2.92 0.11 -14.26
CA VAL A 212 -2.92 0.74 -15.59
C VAL A 212 -3.70 -0.08 -16.61
N GLY A 213 -3.59 -1.43 -16.58
CA GLY A 213 -4.37 -2.28 -17.48
C GLY A 213 -5.88 -2.22 -17.25
N ILE A 214 -6.33 -2.13 -16.00
CA ILE A 214 -7.76 -1.96 -15.67
C ILE A 214 -8.22 -0.57 -16.11
N ALA A 215 -7.49 0.48 -15.73
CA ALA A 215 -7.84 1.86 -16.03
C ALA A 215 -7.90 2.13 -17.54
N GLN A 216 -6.93 1.63 -18.31
CA GLN A 216 -6.92 1.75 -19.78
C GLN A 216 -8.12 1.03 -20.41
N GLY A 217 -8.40 -0.20 -19.95
CA GLY A 217 -9.57 -0.95 -20.42
C GLY A 217 -10.89 -0.24 -20.15
N ILE A 218 -11.04 0.44 -18.99
CA ILE A 218 -12.24 1.24 -18.70
C ILE A 218 -12.29 2.51 -19.54
N ALA A 219 -11.14 3.18 -19.72
CA ALA A 219 -11.04 4.39 -20.51
C ALA A 219 -11.25 4.15 -22.02
N GLY A 220 -11.33 2.90 -22.46
CA GLY A 220 -11.49 2.55 -23.88
C GLY A 220 -10.23 2.88 -24.71
N VAL A 221 -9.05 2.85 -24.07
CA VAL A 221 -7.76 2.96 -24.76
C VAL A 221 -7.07 1.60 -24.77
N ASP A 222 -6.25 1.34 -25.79
CA ASP A 222 -5.56 0.06 -25.93
C ASP A 222 -4.75 -0.27 -24.66
N VAL A 223 -4.94 -1.47 -24.13
CA VAL A 223 -4.26 -1.91 -22.92
C VAL A 223 -2.75 -1.99 -23.17
N PHE A 224 -1.97 -1.40 -22.26
CA PHE A 224 -0.51 -1.21 -22.32
C PHE A 224 -0.01 -0.28 -23.44
N SER A 225 -0.90 0.47 -24.09
CA SER A 225 -0.48 1.56 -24.98
C SER A 225 0.18 2.70 -24.18
N GLY A 226 1.02 3.48 -24.86
CA GLY A 226 1.86 4.49 -24.21
C GLY A 226 3.04 3.91 -23.41
N ALA A 227 3.36 2.62 -23.56
CA ALA A 227 4.40 1.95 -22.79
C ALA A 227 5.78 2.64 -22.87
N GLY A 228 6.18 3.15 -24.04
CA GLY A 228 7.47 3.85 -24.19
C GLY A 228 7.61 5.07 -23.27
N PHE A 229 6.58 5.92 -23.22
CA PHE A 229 6.52 7.06 -22.31
C PHE A 229 6.57 6.60 -20.84
N ARG A 230 5.79 5.56 -20.51
CA ARG A 230 5.69 5.02 -19.16
C ARG A 230 6.99 4.37 -18.67
N MET A 231 7.74 3.68 -19.55
CA MET A 231 9.07 3.13 -19.23
C MET A 231 10.07 4.24 -18.93
N VAL A 232 10.09 5.33 -19.71
CA VAL A 232 10.95 6.49 -19.44
C VAL A 232 10.59 7.11 -18.10
N MET A 233 9.30 7.33 -17.86
CA MET A 233 8.78 7.81 -16.58
C MET A 233 9.20 6.91 -15.41
N TRP A 234 9.12 5.58 -15.55
CA TRP A 234 9.57 4.63 -14.55
C TRP A 234 11.05 4.76 -14.24
N VAL A 235 11.91 4.84 -15.26
CA VAL A 235 13.35 5.06 -15.06
C VAL A 235 13.59 6.35 -14.28
N VAL A 236 12.91 7.44 -14.63
CA VAL A 236 13.06 8.75 -13.98
C VAL A 236 12.63 8.69 -12.51
N PHE A 237 11.42 8.19 -12.21
CA PHE A 237 10.94 8.12 -10.83
C PHE A 237 11.70 7.10 -9.98
N THR A 238 12.12 5.98 -10.56
CA THR A 238 12.96 4.99 -9.87
C THR A 238 14.32 5.57 -9.53
N ALA A 239 14.97 6.26 -10.48
CA ALA A 239 16.25 6.93 -10.24
C ALA A 239 16.11 8.03 -9.17
N LEU A 240 15.03 8.81 -9.23
CA LEU A 240 14.73 9.87 -8.27
C LEU A 240 14.50 9.29 -6.87
N GLY A 241 13.64 8.28 -6.73
CA GLY A 241 13.37 7.60 -5.47
C GLY A 241 14.61 6.91 -4.89
N CYS A 242 15.36 6.22 -5.73
CA CYS A 242 16.62 5.58 -5.33
C CYS A 242 17.65 6.63 -4.88
N GLY A 243 17.80 7.72 -5.63
CA GLY A 243 18.73 8.81 -5.30
C GLY A 243 18.40 9.48 -3.96
N MET A 244 17.12 9.79 -3.73
CA MET A 244 16.68 10.34 -2.45
C MET A 244 16.88 9.33 -1.29
N THR A 245 16.63 8.04 -1.51
CA THR A 245 16.87 6.97 -0.52
C THR A 245 18.35 6.85 -0.18
N MET A 246 19.23 6.87 -1.20
CA MET A 246 20.68 6.85 -1.01
C MET A 246 21.19 8.07 -0.25
N PHE A 247 20.64 9.25 -0.55
CA PHE A 247 20.97 10.46 0.18
C PHE A 247 20.56 10.39 1.65
N TYR A 248 19.37 9.86 1.94
CA TYR A 248 18.92 9.61 3.31
C TYR A 248 19.80 8.58 4.02
N ALA A 249 20.10 7.46 3.35
CA ALA A 249 20.94 6.39 3.89
C ALA A 249 22.35 6.87 4.25
N ALA A 250 22.96 7.72 3.42
CA ALA A 250 24.25 8.32 3.73
C ALA A 250 24.21 9.19 4.99
N LYS A 251 23.09 9.87 5.26
CA LYS A 251 22.93 10.68 6.48
C LYS A 251 22.72 9.80 7.71
N VAL A 252 21.83 8.81 7.66
CA VAL A 252 21.56 7.89 8.79
C VAL A 252 22.81 7.13 9.17
N LYS A 253 23.55 6.62 8.19
CA LYS A 253 24.82 5.91 8.40
C LYS A 253 25.86 6.77 9.12
N LYS A 254 25.84 8.09 8.91
CA LYS A 254 26.74 9.04 9.58
C LYS A 254 26.21 9.48 10.95
N THR A 255 24.89 9.60 11.09
CA THR A 255 24.22 10.09 12.30
C THR A 255 22.91 9.34 12.49
N PRO A 256 22.91 8.19 13.16
CA PRO A 256 21.72 7.34 13.31
C PRO A 256 20.54 8.02 14.00
N GLU A 257 20.81 8.96 14.91
CA GLU A 257 19.83 9.71 15.71
C GLU A 257 18.89 10.59 14.88
N ILE A 258 19.20 10.86 13.60
CA ILE A 258 18.29 11.61 12.72
C ILE A 258 17.09 10.78 12.27
N SER A 259 17.17 9.45 12.41
CA SER A 259 16.12 8.54 11.97
C SER A 259 14.87 8.72 12.83
N VAL A 260 13.72 8.81 12.19
CA VAL A 260 12.42 8.79 12.89
C VAL A 260 12.13 7.43 13.54
N ALA A 261 12.89 6.40 13.18
CA ALA A 261 12.83 5.07 13.76
C ALA A 261 13.97 4.80 14.77
N TYR A 262 14.78 5.80 15.12
CA TYR A 262 15.98 5.57 15.95
C TYR A 262 15.67 4.84 17.26
N GLU A 263 14.61 5.25 17.97
CA GLU A 263 14.19 4.61 19.22
C GLU A 263 13.54 3.23 18.98
N SER A 264 12.66 3.10 17.99
CA SER A 264 11.96 1.84 17.69
C SER A 264 12.89 0.76 17.15
N ASP A 265 13.95 1.15 16.44
CA ASP A 265 14.99 0.26 15.92
C ASP A 265 15.75 -0.46 17.04
N GLN A 266 15.63 -0.01 18.31
CA GLN A 266 16.19 -0.73 19.45
C GLN A 266 15.66 -2.16 19.52
N TYR A 267 14.42 -2.39 19.12
CA TYR A 267 13.84 -3.74 19.04
C TYR A 267 14.68 -4.66 18.15
N PHE A 268 15.08 -4.20 16.97
CA PHE A 268 15.89 -4.97 16.03
C PHE A 268 17.35 -5.05 16.47
N ARG A 269 17.90 -4.01 17.10
CA ARG A 269 19.24 -4.05 17.70
C ARG A 269 19.34 -5.10 18.80
N ASP A 270 18.37 -5.13 19.71
CA ASP A 270 18.30 -6.12 20.79
C ASP A 270 18.14 -7.54 20.25
N GLN A 271 17.35 -7.72 19.18
CA GLN A 271 17.25 -9.02 18.50
C GLN A 271 18.56 -9.43 17.85
N ASN A 272 19.22 -8.52 17.14
CA ASN A 272 20.52 -8.75 16.50
C ASN A 272 21.62 -9.06 17.54
N GLU A 273 21.56 -8.46 18.74
CA GLU A 273 22.47 -8.78 19.86
C GLU A 273 22.21 -10.16 20.47
N LYS A 274 20.93 -10.50 20.72
CA LYS A 274 20.54 -11.83 21.24
C LYS A 274 20.86 -12.97 20.27
N THR A 275 20.91 -12.66 18.97
CA THR A 275 21.26 -13.58 17.89
C THR A 275 22.74 -13.49 17.50
N GLY A 276 23.60 -12.97 18.38
CA GLY A 276 25.06 -13.16 18.30
C GLY A 276 25.66 -12.98 16.89
N ILE A 277 25.67 -11.75 16.37
CA ILE A 277 26.50 -11.43 15.18
C ILE A 277 27.98 -11.83 15.42
N ASP A 278 28.40 -11.83 16.69
CA ASP A 278 29.76 -12.15 17.16
C ASP A 278 29.92 -13.54 17.82
N GLU A 279 28.84 -14.27 18.10
CA GLU A 279 28.92 -15.62 18.70
C GLU A 279 28.27 -16.67 17.81
N GLY A 280 29.06 -17.19 16.86
CA GLY A 280 29.02 -18.60 16.46
C GLY A 280 27.66 -19.26 16.17
N HIS A 281 26.68 -18.59 15.56
CA HIS A 281 25.55 -19.31 14.97
C HIS A 281 26.08 -20.34 13.97
N SER A 282 25.88 -21.62 14.28
CA SER A 282 26.27 -22.70 13.38
C SER A 282 25.35 -22.66 12.16
N PHE A 283 25.84 -22.07 11.06
CA PHE A 283 25.15 -22.10 9.78
C PHE A 283 25.16 -23.53 9.22
N GLY A 284 24.23 -24.34 9.71
CA GLY A 284 24.05 -25.73 9.31
C GLY A 284 23.13 -25.93 8.12
N ILE A 285 23.03 -27.18 7.67
CA ILE A 285 22.20 -27.58 6.52
C ILE A 285 20.71 -27.26 6.72
N GLY A 286 20.22 -27.28 7.96
CA GLY A 286 18.83 -26.92 8.27
C GLY A 286 18.51 -25.47 7.91
N HIS A 287 19.41 -24.51 8.23
CA HIS A 287 19.23 -23.11 7.82
C HIS A 287 19.24 -22.97 6.29
N ILE A 288 20.14 -23.69 5.60
CA ILE A 288 20.18 -23.71 4.13
C ILE A 288 18.86 -24.22 3.55
N LEU A 289 18.30 -25.31 4.10
CA LEU A 289 17.04 -25.87 3.62
C LEU A 289 15.86 -24.90 3.82
N VAL A 290 15.81 -24.18 4.94
CA VAL A 290 14.80 -23.13 5.16
C VAL A 290 14.97 -21.98 4.16
N LEU A 291 16.21 -21.52 3.92
CA LEU A 291 16.49 -20.46 2.94
C LEU A 291 16.18 -20.89 1.50
N VAL A 292 16.45 -22.14 1.15
CA VAL A 292 16.07 -22.72 -0.15
C VAL A 292 14.54 -22.78 -0.26
N THR A 293 13.85 -23.16 0.82
CA THR A 293 12.37 -23.14 0.86
C THR A 293 11.86 -21.74 0.55
N LEU A 294 12.41 -20.71 1.20
CA LEU A 294 12.07 -19.31 0.91
C LEU A 294 12.33 -18.95 -0.56
N ALA A 295 13.51 -19.27 -1.09
CA ALA A 295 13.86 -18.96 -2.48
C ALA A 295 12.93 -19.64 -3.49
N VAL A 296 12.61 -20.92 -3.27
CA VAL A 296 11.65 -21.68 -4.09
C VAL A 296 10.26 -21.06 -4.02
N THR A 297 9.79 -20.66 -2.83
CA THR A 297 8.51 -19.98 -2.67
C THR A 297 8.48 -18.66 -3.42
N VAL A 298 9.53 -17.85 -3.37
CA VAL A 298 9.61 -16.58 -4.13
C VAL A 298 9.52 -16.84 -5.64
N VAL A 299 10.26 -17.81 -6.17
CA VAL A 299 10.18 -18.20 -7.58
C VAL A 299 8.77 -18.70 -7.94
N TRP A 300 8.15 -19.47 -7.05
CA TRP A 300 6.80 -20.00 -7.24
C TRP A 300 5.73 -18.89 -7.22
N VAL A 301 5.87 -17.88 -6.36
CA VAL A 301 5.00 -16.69 -6.35
C VAL A 301 5.14 -15.94 -7.67
N ILE A 302 6.37 -15.63 -8.12
CA ILE A 302 6.62 -14.92 -9.38
C ILE A 302 5.99 -15.66 -10.56
N TRP A 303 6.22 -16.97 -10.66
CA TRP A 303 5.62 -17.80 -11.70
C TRP A 303 4.08 -17.85 -11.58
N GLY A 304 3.54 -17.97 -10.37
CA GLY A 304 2.11 -18.02 -10.12
C GLY A 304 1.40 -16.75 -10.56
N VAL A 305 1.94 -15.58 -10.20
CA VAL A 305 1.42 -14.29 -10.63
C VAL A 305 1.50 -14.16 -12.16
N MET A 306 2.65 -14.49 -12.76
CA MET A 306 2.89 -14.26 -14.19
C MET A 306 2.17 -15.22 -15.14
N ALA A 307 2.16 -16.51 -14.80
CA ALA A 307 1.67 -17.55 -15.70
C ALA A 307 0.24 -17.99 -15.36
N LYS A 308 -0.19 -17.81 -14.10
CA LYS A 308 -1.48 -18.31 -13.60
C LYS A 308 -2.41 -17.21 -13.10
N GLY A 309 -1.94 -15.96 -12.99
CA GLY A 309 -2.72 -14.85 -12.48
C GLY A 309 -3.09 -15.02 -11.01
N TYR A 310 -2.20 -15.66 -10.22
CA TYR A 310 -2.40 -15.80 -8.77
C TYR A 310 -2.55 -14.43 -8.12
N TYR A 311 -3.44 -14.36 -7.14
CA TYR A 311 -3.70 -13.17 -6.37
C TYR A 311 -3.61 -13.49 -4.88
N MET A 312 -4.34 -12.75 -4.03
CA MET A 312 -4.21 -12.83 -2.58
C MET A 312 -4.31 -14.26 -2.03
N ALA A 313 -5.37 -15.00 -2.38
CA ALA A 313 -5.64 -16.31 -1.80
C ALA A 313 -4.53 -17.33 -2.12
N GLU A 314 -4.08 -17.38 -3.37
CA GLU A 314 -3.04 -18.29 -3.80
C GLU A 314 -1.69 -17.91 -3.19
N ILE A 315 -1.33 -16.62 -3.20
CA ILE A 315 -0.06 -16.13 -2.64
C ILE A 315 0.00 -16.39 -1.13
N ALA A 316 -1.07 -16.10 -0.39
CA ALA A 316 -1.16 -16.42 1.04
C ALA A 316 -0.98 -17.93 1.28
N THR A 317 -1.57 -18.77 0.44
CA THR A 317 -1.45 -20.23 0.54
C THR A 317 -0.01 -20.69 0.26
N GLN A 318 0.67 -20.12 -0.73
CA GLN A 318 2.08 -20.42 -1.02
C GLN A 318 3.00 -20.08 0.16
N PHE A 319 2.78 -18.92 0.79
CA PHE A 319 3.50 -18.54 2.01
C PHE A 319 3.13 -19.43 3.20
N PHE A 320 1.86 -19.82 3.34
CA PHE A 320 1.45 -20.77 4.39
C PHE A 320 2.17 -22.11 4.27
N ILE A 321 2.25 -22.67 3.05
CA ILE A 321 3.00 -23.89 2.76
C ILE A 321 4.48 -23.69 3.11
N MET A 322 5.07 -22.57 2.72
CA MET A 322 6.45 -22.21 3.07
C MET A 322 6.67 -22.19 4.59
N GLY A 323 5.77 -21.58 5.35
CA GLY A 323 5.82 -21.55 6.81
C GLY A 323 5.78 -22.96 7.43
N ILE A 324 4.88 -23.82 6.95
CA ILE A 324 4.81 -25.22 7.40
C ILE A 324 6.10 -25.97 7.09
N VAL A 325 6.60 -25.88 5.85
CA VAL A 325 7.83 -26.57 5.42
C VAL A 325 9.03 -26.07 6.23
N ALA A 326 9.16 -24.75 6.41
CA ALA A 326 10.21 -24.15 7.24
C ALA A 326 10.11 -24.61 8.70
N GLY A 327 8.90 -24.67 9.27
CA GLY A 327 8.67 -25.17 10.63
C GLY A 327 9.05 -26.64 10.80
N VAL A 328 8.68 -27.49 9.84
CA VAL A 328 9.06 -28.92 9.83
C VAL A 328 10.57 -29.08 9.76
N ILE A 329 11.25 -28.34 8.89
CA ILE A 329 12.72 -28.32 8.82
C ILE A 329 13.30 -27.85 10.17
N GLY A 330 12.74 -26.78 10.75
CA GLY A 330 13.15 -26.25 12.05
C GLY A 330 13.11 -27.30 13.16
N VAL A 331 12.03 -28.09 13.23
CA VAL A 331 11.88 -29.16 14.22
C VAL A 331 12.84 -30.33 13.96
N ILE A 332 12.95 -30.80 12.71
CA ILE A 332 13.82 -31.95 12.37
C ILE A 332 15.28 -31.63 12.69
N PHE A 333 15.74 -30.44 12.33
CA PHE A 333 17.13 -30.01 12.53
C PHE A 333 17.37 -29.33 13.87
N HIS A 334 16.37 -29.29 14.77
CA HIS A 334 16.44 -28.65 16.09
C HIS A 334 16.95 -27.19 16.01
N LEU A 335 16.54 -26.46 14.97
CA LEU A 335 16.92 -25.06 14.80
C LEU A 335 16.30 -24.22 15.92
N ASN A 336 17.10 -23.45 16.64
CA ASN A 336 16.67 -22.68 17.81
C ASN A 336 15.81 -23.51 18.80
N ASP A 337 16.16 -24.78 19.00
CA ASP A 337 15.46 -25.71 19.89
C ASP A 337 13.95 -25.86 19.60
N MET A 338 13.55 -25.69 18.32
CA MET A 338 12.14 -25.77 17.92
C MET A 338 11.51 -27.14 18.18
N LYS A 339 10.33 -27.11 18.81
CA LYS A 339 9.41 -28.24 18.97
C LYS A 339 8.19 -28.07 18.07
N VAL A 340 7.43 -29.15 17.88
CA VAL A 340 6.20 -29.13 17.05
C VAL A 340 5.22 -28.02 17.48
N ASN A 341 5.03 -27.82 18.79
CA ASN A 341 4.15 -26.76 19.31
C ASN A 341 4.66 -25.35 18.99
N ASP A 342 5.97 -25.17 18.80
CA ASP A 342 6.54 -23.86 18.47
C ASP A 342 6.10 -23.41 17.08
N ILE A 343 5.76 -24.32 16.16
CA ILE A 343 5.17 -23.97 14.87
C ILE A 343 3.85 -23.23 15.10
N ALA A 344 2.95 -23.78 15.92
CA ALA A 344 1.65 -23.17 16.19
C ALA A 344 1.76 -21.88 17.02
N VAL A 345 2.68 -21.83 17.99
CA VAL A 345 2.92 -20.61 18.78
C VAL A 345 3.46 -19.50 17.89
N SER A 346 4.48 -19.79 17.07
CA SER A 346 5.10 -18.79 16.19
C SER A 346 4.16 -18.30 15.10
N PHE A 347 3.27 -19.17 14.60
CA PHE A 347 2.21 -18.73 13.70
C PHE A 347 1.28 -17.70 14.34
N LYS A 348 0.83 -17.96 15.57
CA LYS A 348 -0.02 -17.02 16.31
C LYS A 348 0.70 -15.71 16.60
N ASP A 349 1.97 -15.77 16.98
CA ASP A 349 2.76 -14.59 17.29
C ASP A 349 3.01 -13.73 16.04
N GLY A 350 3.37 -14.35 14.91
CA GLY A 350 3.52 -13.65 13.64
C GLY A 350 2.21 -13.03 13.12
N ALA A 351 1.07 -13.73 13.27
CA ALA A 351 -0.24 -13.18 12.92
C ALA A 351 -0.65 -12.03 13.86
N LYS A 352 -0.34 -12.15 15.16
CA LYS A 352 -0.59 -11.10 16.16
C LYS A 352 0.15 -9.81 15.83
N ASP A 353 1.38 -9.89 15.31
CA ASP A 353 2.14 -8.70 14.90
C ASP A 353 1.46 -7.91 13.76
N LEU A 354 0.59 -8.55 12.96
CA LEU A 354 -0.12 -7.91 11.85
C LEU A 354 -1.59 -7.57 12.14
N ILE A 355 -2.14 -7.99 13.29
CA ILE A 355 -3.55 -7.75 13.63
C ILE A 355 -3.88 -6.25 13.70
N GLY A 356 -2.91 -5.44 14.12
CA GLY A 356 -3.07 -3.98 14.18
C GLY A 356 -3.29 -3.38 12.81
N ALA A 357 -2.45 -3.77 11.84
CA ALA A 357 -2.58 -3.34 10.45
C ALA A 357 -3.88 -3.84 9.80
N ALA A 358 -4.28 -5.08 10.10
CA ALA A 358 -5.53 -5.66 9.61
C ALA A 358 -6.78 -4.87 10.08
N LEU A 359 -6.78 -4.42 11.33
CA LEU A 359 -7.88 -3.60 11.86
C LEU A 359 -7.92 -2.20 11.24
N VAL A 360 -6.79 -1.61 10.87
CA VAL A 360 -6.75 -0.36 10.10
C VAL A 360 -7.42 -0.53 8.74
N VAL A 361 -7.12 -1.63 8.03
CA VAL A 361 -7.78 -1.95 6.74
C VAL A 361 -9.29 -2.07 6.93
N ALA A 362 -9.73 -2.77 7.97
CA ALA A 362 -11.15 -2.89 8.29
C ALA A 362 -11.81 -1.52 8.51
N MET A 363 -11.21 -0.65 9.32
CA MET A 363 -11.74 0.69 9.59
C MET A 363 -11.81 1.54 8.32
N ALA A 364 -10.80 1.44 7.44
CA ALA A 364 -10.78 2.11 6.15
C ALA A 364 -11.96 1.69 5.27
N GLN A 365 -12.22 0.38 5.15
CA GLN A 365 -13.38 -0.12 4.41
C GLN A 365 -14.70 0.25 5.11
N GLY A 366 -14.70 0.36 6.44
CA GLY A 366 -15.84 0.87 7.20
C GLY A 366 -16.23 2.31 6.84
N ILE A 367 -15.25 3.19 6.57
CA ILE A 367 -15.52 4.56 6.09
C ILE A 367 -16.29 4.53 4.77
N MET A 368 -15.87 3.67 3.85
CA MET A 368 -16.54 3.51 2.55
C MET A 368 -17.99 3.07 2.72
N GLN A 369 -18.26 2.13 3.64
CA GLN A 369 -19.62 1.70 3.94
C GLN A 369 -20.47 2.83 4.54
N VAL A 370 -19.89 3.67 5.42
CA VAL A 370 -20.59 4.83 6.01
C VAL A 370 -21.02 5.83 4.93
N LEU A 371 -20.25 5.97 3.86
CA LEU A 371 -20.57 6.86 2.73
C LEU A 371 -21.54 6.24 1.70
N GLY A 372 -22.04 5.03 1.96
CA GLY A 372 -22.99 4.30 1.11
C GLY A 372 -22.36 3.25 0.19
N GLY A 373 -21.05 3.03 0.27
CA GLY A 373 -20.32 2.10 -0.58
C GLY A 373 -19.83 2.72 -1.88
N SER A 374 -19.30 1.87 -2.76
CA SER A 374 -18.61 2.27 -3.99
C SER A 374 -19.37 1.95 -5.28
N ASP A 375 -20.58 1.38 -5.19
CA ASP A 375 -21.35 1.00 -6.37
C ASP A 375 -21.97 2.24 -7.04
N PRO A 376 -21.62 2.51 -8.31
CA PRO A 376 -22.12 3.69 -9.02
C PRO A 376 -23.62 3.67 -9.28
N THR A 377 -24.26 2.49 -9.30
CA THR A 377 -25.71 2.33 -9.54
C THR A 377 -26.54 2.54 -8.27
N THR A 378 -25.90 2.52 -7.11
CA THR A 378 -26.56 2.75 -5.82
C THR A 378 -26.50 4.22 -5.42
N PRO A 379 -27.54 4.77 -4.76
CA PRO A 379 -27.49 6.13 -4.23
C PRO A 379 -26.47 6.27 -3.10
N THR A 380 -25.34 6.95 -3.36
CA THR A 380 -24.27 7.15 -2.37
C THR A 380 -23.83 8.60 -2.30
N VAL A 381 -23.19 8.95 -1.19
CA VAL A 381 -22.56 10.27 -1.03
C VAL A 381 -21.31 10.37 -1.92
N ILE A 382 -20.60 9.25 -2.10
CA ILE A 382 -19.41 9.17 -2.95
C ILE A 382 -19.75 9.56 -4.39
N ASN A 383 -20.83 9.02 -4.95
CA ASN A 383 -21.27 9.32 -6.31
C ASN A 383 -21.57 10.80 -6.52
N THR A 384 -22.18 11.47 -5.54
CA THR A 384 -22.42 12.92 -5.58
C THR A 384 -21.13 13.73 -5.45
N ILE A 385 -20.19 13.31 -4.60
CA ILE A 385 -18.87 13.96 -4.52
C ILE A 385 -18.15 13.86 -5.87
N MET A 386 -18.21 12.70 -6.53
CA MET A 386 -17.67 12.51 -7.89
C MET A 386 -18.32 13.46 -8.90
N TYR A 387 -19.65 13.58 -8.86
CA TYR A 387 -20.38 14.48 -9.77
C TYR A 387 -19.99 15.95 -9.55
N GLY A 388 -19.95 16.40 -8.29
CA GLY A 388 -19.56 17.77 -7.96
C GLY A 388 -18.15 18.13 -8.45
N ILE A 389 -17.24 17.16 -8.42
CA ILE A 389 -15.87 17.33 -8.90
C ILE A 389 -15.82 17.35 -10.43
N SER A 390 -16.59 16.49 -11.11
CA SER A 390 -16.76 16.55 -12.58
C SER A 390 -17.23 17.94 -13.02
N GLN A 391 -18.18 18.53 -12.30
CA GLN A 391 -18.67 19.88 -12.58
C GLN A 391 -17.66 20.99 -12.25
N ALA A 392 -16.86 20.83 -11.20
CA ALA A 392 -15.77 21.76 -10.90
C ALA A 392 -14.66 21.74 -11.98
N LEU A 393 -14.48 20.59 -12.64
CA LEU A 393 -13.53 20.39 -13.73
C LEU A 393 -14.04 20.94 -15.08
N ALA A 394 -15.36 21.03 -15.29
CA ALA A 394 -16.00 21.39 -16.57
C ALA A 394 -15.60 22.77 -17.15
N GLY A 395 -15.04 23.67 -16.35
CA GLY A 395 -14.60 25.01 -16.78
C GLY A 395 -13.11 25.14 -17.11
N LEU A 396 -12.33 24.07 -16.96
CA LEU A 396 -10.87 24.06 -17.18
C LEU A 396 -10.55 23.33 -18.49
N SER A 397 -9.49 23.74 -19.20
CA SER A 397 -9.08 23.04 -20.43
C SER A 397 -7.59 22.71 -20.44
N GLY A 398 -7.25 21.66 -21.19
CA GLY A 398 -5.89 21.22 -21.45
C GLY A 398 -5.11 20.90 -20.17
N ALA A 399 -3.93 21.52 -20.02
CA ALA A 399 -2.99 21.21 -18.95
C ALA A 399 -3.57 21.39 -17.53
N ALA A 400 -4.41 22.41 -17.32
CA ALA A 400 -5.00 22.67 -16.00
C ALA A 400 -6.00 21.57 -15.59
N ALA A 401 -6.79 21.08 -16.54
CA ALA A 401 -7.72 19.98 -16.32
C ALA A 401 -6.96 18.68 -15.97
N ALA A 402 -5.90 18.35 -16.71
CA ALA A 402 -5.09 17.16 -16.46
C ALA A 402 -4.43 17.16 -15.07
N VAL A 403 -3.89 18.29 -14.63
CA VAL A 403 -3.32 18.43 -13.29
C VAL A 403 -4.39 18.32 -12.21
N LEU A 404 -5.57 18.92 -12.42
CA LEU A 404 -6.65 18.83 -11.45
C LEU A 404 -7.23 17.40 -11.36
N MET A 405 -7.29 16.66 -12.47
CA MET A 405 -7.61 15.22 -12.47
C MET A 405 -6.63 14.44 -11.59
N TYR A 406 -5.34 14.75 -11.65
CA TYR A 406 -4.34 14.11 -10.80
C TYR A 406 -4.50 14.45 -9.34
N VAL A 407 -4.66 15.74 -9.01
CA VAL A 407 -4.90 16.18 -7.63
C VAL A 407 -6.17 15.53 -7.08
N PHE A 408 -7.21 15.43 -7.90
CA PHE A 408 -8.44 14.74 -7.54
C PHE A 408 -8.17 13.27 -7.20
N GLN A 409 -7.47 12.53 -8.08
CA GLN A 409 -7.17 11.12 -7.86
C GLN A 409 -6.32 10.91 -6.59
N SER A 410 -5.38 11.82 -6.32
CA SER A 410 -4.60 11.85 -5.08
C SER A 410 -5.46 12.06 -3.83
N VAL A 411 -6.42 12.98 -3.87
CA VAL A 411 -7.32 13.23 -2.73
C VAL A 411 -8.31 12.07 -2.56
N PHE A 412 -8.83 11.54 -3.66
CA PHE A 412 -9.80 10.45 -3.65
C PHE A 412 -9.20 9.16 -3.11
N ASN A 413 -7.93 8.90 -3.41
CA ASN A 413 -7.22 7.74 -2.89
C ASN A 413 -7.20 7.69 -1.35
N PHE A 414 -7.31 8.82 -0.65
CA PHE A 414 -7.50 8.82 0.80
C PHE A 414 -8.72 8.01 1.27
N PHE A 415 -9.79 8.02 0.47
CA PHE A 415 -11.04 7.31 0.75
C PHE A 415 -11.04 5.90 0.16
N VAL A 416 -10.54 5.74 -1.07
CA VAL A 416 -10.52 4.47 -1.81
C VAL A 416 -9.09 4.02 -2.05
N VAL A 417 -8.47 3.39 -1.05
CA VAL A 417 -7.12 2.84 -1.19
C VAL A 417 -7.16 1.46 -1.83
N SER A 418 -7.23 1.44 -3.16
CA SER A 418 -7.11 0.25 -4.00
C SER A 418 -6.99 0.69 -5.46
N GLY A 419 -5.87 0.44 -6.12
CA GLY A 419 -5.71 0.88 -7.51
C GLY A 419 -6.79 0.32 -8.45
N SER A 420 -7.13 -0.96 -8.33
CA SER A 420 -8.20 -1.57 -9.13
C SER A 420 -9.59 -1.03 -8.79
N GLY A 421 -9.91 -0.89 -7.50
CA GLY A 421 -11.19 -0.35 -7.04
C GLY A 421 -11.38 1.13 -7.39
N GLN A 422 -10.34 1.94 -7.20
CA GLN A 422 -10.34 3.34 -7.58
C GLN A 422 -10.46 3.51 -9.10
N ALA A 423 -9.77 2.69 -9.90
CA ALA A 423 -9.92 2.71 -11.35
C ALA A 423 -11.37 2.40 -11.77
N ALA A 424 -11.99 1.38 -11.17
CA ALA A 424 -13.37 0.96 -11.47
C ALA A 424 -14.39 2.08 -11.24
N ILE A 425 -14.20 2.90 -10.20
CA ILE A 425 -15.13 3.98 -9.83
C ILE A 425 -14.84 5.26 -10.62
N THR A 426 -13.57 5.63 -10.73
CA THR A 426 -13.20 6.98 -11.20
C THR A 426 -13.01 7.05 -12.71
N MET A 427 -12.47 6.01 -13.34
CA MET A 427 -12.17 6.04 -14.78
C MET A 427 -13.39 6.16 -15.69
N PRO A 428 -14.56 5.56 -15.38
CA PRO A 428 -15.77 5.79 -16.19
C PRO A 428 -16.21 7.25 -16.26
N ILE A 429 -15.82 8.07 -15.27
CA ILE A 429 -16.12 9.50 -15.21
C ILE A 429 -14.96 10.30 -15.80
N MET A 430 -13.72 9.97 -15.41
CA MET A 430 -12.52 10.70 -15.78
C MET A 430 -12.16 10.56 -17.25
N ALA A 431 -12.48 9.43 -17.89
CA ALA A 431 -12.17 9.22 -19.30
C ALA A 431 -13.06 10.07 -20.23
N PRO A 432 -14.41 10.06 -20.13
CA PRO A 432 -15.26 10.97 -20.91
C PRO A 432 -14.99 12.45 -20.59
N LEU A 433 -14.73 12.77 -19.31
CA LEU A 433 -14.38 14.12 -18.91
C LEU A 433 -13.07 14.60 -19.56
N ALA A 434 -12.09 13.71 -19.74
CA ALA A 434 -10.86 14.07 -20.45
C ALA A 434 -11.15 14.58 -21.87
N ASP A 435 -12.01 13.88 -22.61
CA ASP A 435 -12.39 14.27 -23.98
C ASP A 435 -13.03 15.66 -24.02
N LEU A 436 -13.93 15.96 -23.07
CA LEU A 436 -14.61 17.25 -22.98
C LEU A 436 -13.65 18.42 -22.68
N LEU A 437 -12.61 18.17 -21.89
CA LEU A 437 -11.64 19.19 -21.48
C LEU A 437 -10.44 19.30 -22.42
N GLY A 438 -10.47 18.59 -23.55
CA GLY A 438 -9.40 18.59 -24.56
C GLY A 438 -8.12 17.90 -24.06
N VAL A 439 -8.26 16.90 -23.20
CA VAL A 439 -7.18 16.08 -22.64
C VAL A 439 -7.36 14.65 -23.15
N SER A 440 -6.28 13.95 -23.49
CA SER A 440 -6.40 12.56 -23.92
C SER A 440 -6.83 11.66 -22.76
N ARG A 441 -7.58 10.60 -23.09
CA ARG A 441 -7.90 9.53 -22.14
C ARG A 441 -6.64 8.83 -21.58
N GLN A 442 -5.54 8.80 -22.34
CA GLN A 442 -4.25 8.33 -21.83
C GLN A 442 -3.70 9.19 -20.69
N THR A 443 -3.87 10.51 -20.81
CA THR A 443 -3.46 11.45 -19.78
C THR A 443 -4.36 11.35 -18.54
N SER A 444 -5.65 11.05 -18.68
CA SER A 444 -6.50 10.80 -17.49
C SER A 444 -6.13 9.49 -16.77
N VAL A 445 -5.75 8.43 -17.51
CA VAL A 445 -5.16 7.23 -16.92
C VAL A 445 -3.84 7.54 -16.21
N LEU A 446 -2.99 8.38 -16.81
CA LEU A 446 -1.72 8.83 -16.21
C LEU A 446 -1.95 9.60 -14.90
N ALA A 447 -2.95 10.47 -14.87
CA ALA A 447 -3.36 11.21 -13.68
C ALA A 447 -3.88 10.26 -12.58
N PHE A 448 -4.67 9.26 -12.94
CA PHE A 448 -5.12 8.21 -12.03
C PHE A 448 -3.94 7.46 -11.38
N GLN A 449 -3.07 6.85 -12.19
CA GLN A 449 -2.04 5.95 -11.64
C GLN A 449 -1.03 6.68 -10.75
N LEU A 450 -0.66 7.92 -11.09
CA LEU A 450 0.29 8.70 -10.32
C LEU A 450 -0.38 9.20 -9.03
N GLY A 451 -1.67 9.54 -9.13
CA GLY A 451 -2.47 10.05 -8.03
C GLY A 451 -2.65 9.02 -6.92
N ASP A 452 -3.09 7.82 -7.30
CA ASP A 452 -3.23 6.64 -6.45
C ASP A 452 -1.87 6.26 -5.81
N ALA A 453 -0.89 5.90 -6.64
CA ALA A 453 0.34 5.28 -6.15
C ALA A 453 1.19 6.16 -5.22
N PHE A 454 1.31 7.46 -5.52
CA PHE A 454 2.16 8.33 -4.70
C PHE A 454 1.49 8.70 -3.38
N THR A 455 0.17 8.83 -3.35
CA THR A 455 -0.52 9.11 -2.08
C THR A 455 -0.58 7.89 -1.16
N ASN A 456 -0.54 6.66 -1.71
CA ASN A 456 -0.37 5.43 -0.92
C ASN A 456 0.88 5.45 -0.01
N LEU A 457 1.86 6.30 -0.30
CA LEU A 457 3.06 6.49 0.53
C LEU A 457 2.77 7.12 1.91
N ILE A 458 1.63 7.79 2.10
CA ILE A 458 1.30 8.49 3.36
C ILE A 458 -0.11 8.21 3.87
N VAL A 459 -1.01 7.69 3.03
CA VAL A 459 -2.42 7.55 3.38
C VAL A 459 -2.60 6.45 4.44
N PRO A 460 -3.19 6.75 5.62
CA PRO A 460 -3.30 5.79 6.72
C PRO A 460 -4.31 4.68 6.46
N THR A 461 -5.19 4.85 5.48
CA THR A 461 -6.14 3.82 5.02
C THR A 461 -5.49 2.78 4.10
N SER A 462 -4.19 2.93 3.77
CA SER A 462 -3.43 1.94 2.99
C SER A 462 -2.97 0.76 3.83
N GLY A 463 -3.57 -0.41 3.58
CA GLY A 463 -3.22 -1.65 4.29
C GLY A 463 -1.76 -2.05 4.14
N CYS A 464 -1.21 -1.94 2.93
CA CYS A 464 0.19 -2.29 2.65
C CYS A 464 1.17 -1.34 3.33
N LEU A 465 0.87 -0.04 3.36
CA LEU A 465 1.70 0.93 4.09
C LEU A 465 1.69 0.58 5.57
N ILE A 466 0.51 0.49 6.18
CA ILE A 466 0.38 0.25 7.62
C ILE A 466 0.97 -1.10 8.01
N GLY A 467 0.79 -2.14 7.20
CA GLY A 467 1.46 -3.43 7.37
C GLY A 467 2.98 -3.31 7.36
N SER A 468 3.54 -2.57 6.38
CA SER A 468 4.99 -2.35 6.27
C SER A 468 5.54 -1.59 7.47
N LEU A 469 4.82 -0.56 7.92
CA LEU A 469 5.19 0.25 9.09
C LEU A 469 5.09 -0.56 10.39
N ALA A 470 4.05 -1.39 10.55
CA ALA A 470 3.89 -2.26 11.70
C ALA A 470 5.04 -3.28 11.80
N ILE A 471 5.44 -3.86 10.67
CA ILE A 471 6.61 -4.74 10.57
C ILE A 471 7.88 -3.98 10.96
N ALA A 472 8.07 -2.77 10.42
CA ALA A 472 9.21 -1.91 10.71
C ALA A 472 9.19 -1.31 12.13
N LYS A 473 8.13 -1.54 12.91
CA LYS A 473 7.89 -0.93 14.23
C LYS A 473 7.91 0.61 14.18
N ILE A 474 7.48 1.19 13.06
CA ILE A 474 7.40 2.64 12.85
C ILE A 474 5.96 3.12 13.04
N GLU A 475 5.75 4.06 13.93
CA GLU A 475 4.46 4.75 14.06
C GLU A 475 4.15 5.58 12.81
N TRP A 476 2.92 5.48 12.29
CA TRP A 476 2.50 6.24 11.10
C TRP A 476 2.72 7.75 11.24
N SER A 477 2.52 8.28 12.45
CA SER A 477 2.73 9.70 12.75
C SER A 477 4.19 10.15 12.60
N ASN A 478 5.15 9.25 12.84
CA ASN A 478 6.57 9.51 12.63
C ASN A 478 6.94 9.31 11.16
N TRP A 479 6.32 8.31 10.51
CA TRP A 479 6.48 8.08 9.08
C TRP A 479 6.07 9.30 8.25
N ILE A 480 4.88 9.88 8.45
CA ILE A 480 4.42 11.01 7.64
C ILE A 480 5.31 12.25 7.78
N LYS A 481 5.86 12.52 8.97
CA LYS A 481 6.81 13.64 9.20
C LYS A 481 8.06 13.52 8.34
N PHE A 482 8.52 12.29 8.12
CA PHE A 482 9.63 11.98 7.23
C PHE A 482 9.17 12.01 5.76
N MET A 483 8.14 11.23 5.45
CA MET A 483 7.76 10.88 4.08
C MET A 483 7.14 12.05 3.31
N TRP A 484 6.53 13.03 3.99
CA TRP A 484 5.88 14.17 3.32
C TRP A 484 6.82 14.96 2.40
N LYS A 485 8.09 15.14 2.80
CA LYS A 485 9.09 15.84 1.96
C LYS A 485 9.44 15.05 0.71
N PHE A 486 9.55 13.73 0.86
CA PHE A 486 9.82 12.79 -0.23
C PHE A 486 8.65 12.77 -1.22
N LEU A 487 7.43 12.70 -0.68
CA LEU A 487 6.20 12.77 -1.45
C LEU A 487 6.12 14.09 -2.23
N GLY A 488 6.39 15.24 -1.62
CA GLY A 488 6.34 16.53 -2.32
C GLY A 488 7.19 16.57 -3.59
N ILE A 489 8.39 15.96 -3.57
CA ILE A 489 9.26 15.86 -4.75
C ILE A 489 8.63 14.94 -5.82
N LEU A 490 8.07 13.80 -5.42
CA LEU A 490 7.38 12.90 -6.34
C LEU A 490 6.13 13.54 -6.96
N MET A 491 5.34 14.27 -6.17
CA MET A 491 4.14 14.97 -6.62
C MET A 491 4.49 16.07 -7.62
N ILE A 492 5.56 16.83 -7.39
CA ILE A 492 6.06 17.82 -8.36
C ILE A 492 6.50 17.12 -9.65
N GLY A 493 7.23 16.00 -9.54
CA GLY A 493 7.59 15.18 -10.70
C GLY A 493 6.39 14.66 -11.47
N ALA A 494 5.31 14.27 -10.77
CA ALA A 494 4.05 13.81 -11.38
C ALA A 494 3.38 14.93 -12.17
N VAL A 495 3.25 16.12 -11.57
CA VAL A 495 2.71 17.30 -12.26
C VAL A 495 3.51 17.61 -13.52
N ILE A 496 4.85 17.64 -13.43
CA ILE A 496 5.72 17.86 -14.60
C ILE A 496 5.47 16.79 -15.68
N THR A 497 5.37 15.52 -15.29
CA THR A 497 5.13 14.41 -16.22
C THR A 497 3.78 14.53 -16.92
N ILE A 498 2.73 14.94 -16.19
CA ILE A 498 1.39 15.18 -16.76
C ILE A 498 1.41 16.37 -17.71
N LEU A 499 2.09 17.46 -17.37
CA LEU A 499 2.23 18.62 -18.25
C LEU A 499 2.97 18.24 -19.55
N ILE A 500 4.02 17.42 -19.47
CA ILE A 500 4.73 16.89 -20.63
C ILE A 500 3.79 16.02 -21.47
N ALA A 501 3.02 15.13 -20.84
CA ALA A 501 2.05 14.27 -21.53
C ALA A 501 1.03 15.08 -22.33
N VAL A 502 0.46 16.13 -21.73
CA VAL A 502 -0.45 17.05 -22.43
C VAL A 502 0.25 17.76 -23.59
N ALA A 503 1.47 18.27 -23.37
CA ALA A 503 2.21 19.04 -24.38
C ALA A 503 2.59 18.22 -25.62
N ILE A 504 2.84 16.91 -25.47
CA ILE A 504 3.18 16.02 -26.58
C ILE A 504 1.96 15.32 -27.19
N GLY A 505 0.75 15.56 -26.65
CA GLY A 505 -0.48 14.87 -27.08
C GLY A 505 -0.46 13.37 -26.78
N PHE A 506 0.09 12.99 -25.63
CA PHE A 506 0.25 11.60 -25.17
C PHE A 506 -1.04 10.79 -25.15
#